data_AF-A0A5B7C8P4-F1
#
_entry.id   AF-A0A5B7C8P4-F1
#
_cell.length_a   1.000
_cell.length_b   1.000
_cell.length_c   1.000
_cell.angle_alpha   90.00
_cell.angle_beta   90.00
_cell.angle_gamma   90.00
#
_symmetry.space_group_name_H-M   'P 1'
#
loop_
_entity.id
_entity.type
_entity.pdbx_description
1 polymer ?
#
loop_
_entity_poly.entity_id
_entity_poly.type
_entity_poly.pdbx_seq_one_letter_code
_entity_poly.pdbx_strand_id
1 'polypeptide(L)'
;MHLVCGCAERESQVVVTYTVQEDDTLSEIAELLSARVSGIENLNGRLTRNPDFINVGWVLFVPREKRGIKAPKQRKRHIWIITICILSAVTLFSVGMLILFLLRRNQTQENSK
;
A
#
# COMPACT_ATOMS: atom_id res chain seq x y z
N MET A 1 -34.83 -23.49 -1.28
CA MET A 1 -33.55 -23.01 -0.72
C MET A 1 -33.51 -21.50 -0.88
N HIS A 2 -33.32 -20.74 0.19
CA HIS A 2 -33.17 -19.27 0.11
C HIS A 2 -31.69 -18.95 0.00
N LEU A 3 -31.27 -18.37 -1.13
CA LEU A 3 -29.92 -17.86 -1.31
C LEU A 3 -29.82 -16.52 -0.59
N VAL A 4 -28.90 -16.43 0.37
CA VAL A 4 -28.62 -15.16 1.04
C VAL A 4 -27.76 -14.32 0.10
N CYS A 5 -28.24 -13.14 -0.26
CA CYS A 5 -27.55 -12.19 -1.14
C CYS A 5 -27.33 -10.86 -0.42
N GLY A 6 -26.24 -10.16 -0.78
CA GLY A 6 -25.97 -8.79 -0.33
C GLY A 6 -26.04 -7.80 -1.49
N CYS A 7 -26.42 -6.56 -1.19
CA CYS A 7 -26.36 -5.45 -2.16
C CYS A 7 -25.08 -4.65 -1.93
N ALA A 8 -24.34 -4.35 -3.00
CA ALA A 8 -23.20 -3.44 -2.93
C ALA A 8 -23.69 -2.00 -3.15
N GLU A 9 -23.24 -1.07 -2.31
CA GLU A 9 -23.54 0.35 -2.47
C GLU A 9 -22.79 0.97 -3.67
N ARG A 10 -21.65 0.39 -4.03
CA ARG A 10 -20.85 0.83 -5.18
C ARG A 10 -21.14 -0.03 -6.40
N GLU A 11 -21.45 0.61 -7.53
CA GLU A 11 -21.65 -0.07 -8.80
C GLU A 11 -20.42 -0.84 -9.30
N SER A 12 -19.22 -0.45 -8.87
CA SER A 12 -17.97 -1.16 -9.19
C SER A 12 -17.78 -2.44 -8.40
N GLN A 13 -18.63 -2.71 -7.41
CA GLN A 13 -18.54 -3.87 -6.52
C GLN A 13 -19.76 -4.78 -6.67
N VAL A 14 -19.59 -6.03 -6.28
CA VAL A 14 -20.67 -7.01 -6.11
C VAL A 14 -20.40 -7.79 -4.83
N VAL A 15 -21.43 -8.07 -4.04
CA VAL A 15 -21.29 -8.91 -2.85
C VAL A 15 -21.47 -10.37 -3.27
N VAL A 16 -20.44 -11.17 -3.02
CA VAL A 16 -20.45 -12.62 -3.23
C VAL A 16 -20.61 -13.30 -1.87
N THR A 17 -21.50 -14.28 -1.80
CA THR A 17 -21.66 -15.12 -0.61
C THR A 17 -20.68 -16.29 -0.72
N TYR A 18 -19.78 -16.44 0.25
CA TYR A 18 -18.75 -17.48 0.25
C TYR A 18 -18.85 -18.32 1.53
N THR A 19 -18.84 -19.65 1.39
CA THR A 19 -18.81 -20.58 2.53
C THR A 19 -17.37 -20.99 2.78
N VAL A 20 -16.86 -20.67 3.97
CA VAL A 20 -15.49 -21.00 4.41
C VAL A 20 -15.27 -22.50 4.35
N GLN A 21 -14.18 -22.91 3.69
CA GLN A 21 -13.75 -24.29 3.57
C GLN A 21 -12.61 -24.61 4.55
N GLU A 22 -12.23 -25.88 4.60
CA GLU A 22 -11.06 -26.31 5.37
C GLU A 22 -9.80 -25.61 4.86
N ASP A 23 -8.93 -25.20 5.79
CA ASP A 23 -7.68 -24.46 5.55
C ASP A 23 -7.79 -23.07 4.90
N ASP A 24 -9.00 -22.56 4.65
CA ASP A 24 -9.18 -21.20 4.16
C ASP A 24 -8.67 -20.15 5.16
N THR A 25 -7.94 -19.15 4.66
CA THR A 25 -7.68 -17.91 5.39
C THR A 25 -8.46 -16.73 4.80
N LEU A 26 -8.71 -15.71 5.63
CA LEU A 26 -9.43 -14.50 5.18
C LEU A 26 -8.69 -13.76 4.05
N SER A 27 -7.37 -13.81 4.07
CA SER A 27 -6.50 -13.22 3.04
C SER A 27 -6.61 -13.96 1.70
N GLU A 28 -6.60 -15.30 1.72
CA GLU A 28 -6.75 -16.11 0.49
C GLU A 28 -8.13 -15.95 -0.11
N ILE A 29 -9.19 -15.94 0.71
CA ILE A 29 -10.56 -15.64 0.24
C ILE A 29 -10.61 -14.26 -0.42
N ALA A 30 -9.99 -13.26 0.20
CA ALA A 30 -9.94 -11.91 -0.34
C ALA A 30 -9.21 -11.86 -1.68
N GLU A 31 -8.08 -12.54 -1.80
CA GLU A 31 -7.32 -12.63 -3.05
C GLU A 31 -8.11 -13.34 -4.15
N LEU A 32 -8.65 -14.52 -3.86
CA LEU A 32 -9.46 -15.34 -4.76
C LEU A 32 -10.63 -14.54 -5.35
N LEU A 33 -11.30 -13.75 -4.51
CA LEU A 33 -12.49 -13.00 -4.89
C LEU A 33 -12.20 -11.55 -5.26
N SER A 34 -10.94 -11.14 -5.45
CA SER A 34 -10.58 -9.75 -5.76
C SER A 34 -11.24 -8.76 -4.81
N ALA A 35 -11.24 -9.08 -3.52
CA ALA A 35 -11.76 -8.29 -2.42
C ALA A 35 -10.64 -7.85 -1.49
N ARG A 36 -10.91 -6.85 -0.65
CA ARG A 36 -9.99 -6.46 0.42
C ARG A 36 -10.43 -7.12 1.71
N VAL A 37 -9.48 -7.60 2.51
CA VAL A 37 -9.73 -8.19 3.84
C VAL A 37 -10.60 -7.26 4.69
N SER A 38 -10.25 -5.97 4.76
CA SER A 38 -11.04 -4.97 5.49
C SER A 38 -12.46 -4.79 4.98
N GLY A 39 -12.71 -5.04 3.69
CA GLY A 39 -14.05 -5.07 3.13
C GLY A 39 -14.86 -6.26 3.64
N ILE A 40 -14.24 -7.43 3.73
CA ILE A 40 -14.87 -8.64 4.29
C ILE A 40 -15.15 -8.42 5.77
N GLU A 41 -14.20 -7.90 6.53
CA GLU A 41 -14.38 -7.63 7.97
C GLU A 41 -15.55 -6.67 8.24
N ASN A 42 -15.64 -5.58 7.47
CA ASN A 42 -16.70 -4.59 7.63
C ASN A 42 -18.10 -5.18 7.40
N LEU A 43 -18.27 -6.07 6.43
CA LEU A 43 -19.56 -6.72 6.15
C LEU A 43 -19.88 -7.88 7.10
N ASN A 44 -18.87 -8.43 7.77
CA ASN A 44 -19.00 -9.64 8.60
C ASN A 44 -18.58 -9.42 10.05
N GLY A 45 -18.59 -8.18 10.56
CA GLY A 45 -17.95 -7.81 11.82
C GLY A 45 -18.41 -8.55 13.09
N ARG A 46 -19.52 -9.31 13.05
CA ARG A 46 -19.88 -10.25 14.14
C ARG A 46 -19.07 -11.54 14.09
N LEU A 47 -18.77 -12.05 12.89
CA LEU A 47 -18.00 -13.26 12.63
C LEU A 47 -16.50 -12.97 12.68
N THR A 48 -16.07 -11.84 12.11
CA THR A 48 -14.65 -11.49 11.94
C THR A 48 -14.12 -10.56 13.05
N ARG A 49 -14.62 -10.68 14.29
CA ARG A 49 -14.12 -9.89 15.43
C ARG A 49 -12.65 -10.17 15.72
N ASN A 50 -12.25 -11.42 15.50
CA ASN A 50 -10.87 -11.83 15.50
C ASN A 50 -10.53 -12.27 14.06
N PRO A 51 -9.90 -11.41 13.25
CA PRO A 51 -9.72 -11.65 11.82
C PRO A 51 -8.76 -12.80 11.51
N ASP A 52 -7.94 -13.19 12.50
CA ASP A 52 -7.05 -14.35 12.40
C ASP A 52 -7.80 -15.69 12.47
N PHE A 53 -9.10 -15.66 12.78
CA PHE A 53 -9.92 -16.87 12.96
C PHE A 53 -11.22 -16.80 12.16
N ILE A 54 -11.35 -17.72 11.21
CA ILE A 54 -12.60 -18.05 10.53
C ILE A 54 -12.86 -19.55 10.69
N ASN A 55 -14.13 -19.95 10.86
CA ASN A 55 -14.49 -21.36 11.01
C ASN A 55 -15.09 -21.91 9.72
N VAL A 56 -14.76 -23.17 9.42
CA VAL A 56 -15.35 -23.93 8.31
C VAL A 56 -16.89 -23.90 8.40
N GLY A 57 -17.54 -23.70 7.25
CA GLY A 57 -18.99 -23.61 7.13
C GLY A 57 -19.57 -22.22 7.39
N TRP A 58 -18.78 -21.25 7.87
CA TRP A 58 -19.24 -19.86 7.96
C TRP A 58 -19.57 -19.30 6.59
N VAL A 59 -20.66 -18.54 6.52
CA VAL A 59 -21.11 -17.87 5.30
C VAL A 59 -20.72 -16.40 5.40
N LEU A 60 -19.77 -15.97 4.58
CA LEU A 60 -19.23 -14.62 4.53
C LEU A 60 -19.78 -13.83 3.35
N PHE A 61 -20.04 -12.54 3.57
CA PHE A 61 -20.32 -11.56 2.53
C PHE A 61 -19.01 -10.91 2.06
N VAL A 62 -18.61 -11.19 0.83
CA VAL A 62 -17.33 -10.75 0.27
C VAL A 62 -17.56 -9.66 -0.78
N PRO A 63 -17.14 -8.39 -0.54
CA PRO A 63 -17.30 -7.32 -1.52
C PRO A 63 -16.20 -7.40 -2.59
N ARG A 64 -16.54 -8.06 -3.70
CA ARG A 64 -15.65 -8.25 -4.85
C ARG A 64 -15.65 -7.04 -5.77
N GLU A 65 -14.47 -6.61 -6.20
CA GLU A 65 -14.32 -5.61 -7.26
C GLU A 65 -14.60 -6.22 -8.65
N LYS A 66 -15.54 -5.65 -9.40
CA LYS A 66 -15.90 -6.14 -10.75
C LYS A 66 -14.75 -6.07 -11.74
N ARG A 67 -13.85 -5.09 -11.56
CA ARG A 67 -12.69 -4.85 -12.44
C ARG A 67 -11.37 -5.31 -11.82
N GLY A 68 -11.43 -6.11 -10.74
CA GLY A 68 -10.26 -6.51 -9.96
C GLY A 68 -9.67 -5.39 -9.11
N ILE A 69 -8.76 -5.75 -8.20
CA ILE A 69 -8.07 -4.78 -7.36
C ILE A 69 -6.88 -4.20 -8.12
N LYS A 70 -6.90 -2.89 -8.38
CA LYS A 70 -5.72 -2.19 -8.89
C LYS A 70 -4.65 -2.17 -7.81
N ALA A 71 -3.45 -2.69 -8.12
CA ALA A 71 -2.33 -2.67 -7.21
C ALA A 71 -2.03 -1.23 -6.71
N PRO A 72 -1.76 -1.02 -5.41
CA PRO A 72 -1.46 0.29 -4.87
C PRO A 72 -0.19 0.85 -5.54
N LYS A 73 -0.34 2.01 -6.21
CA LYS A 73 0.73 2.70 -6.96
C LYS A 73 1.78 3.37 -6.05
N GLN A 74 1.97 2.92 -4.81
CA GLN A 74 2.73 3.64 -3.78
C GLN A 74 4.25 3.38 -3.84
N ARG A 75 4.72 2.21 -4.29
CA ARG A 75 6.16 1.86 -4.27
C ARG A 75 7.04 2.81 -5.09
N LYS A 76 6.51 3.40 -6.18
CA LYS A 76 7.28 4.33 -7.02
C LYS A 76 7.49 5.70 -6.38
N ARG A 77 6.60 6.17 -5.50
CA ARG A 77 6.69 7.52 -4.91
C ARG A 77 7.84 7.63 -3.91
N HIS A 78 8.04 6.62 -3.06
CA HIS A 78 9.15 6.61 -2.10
C HIS A 78 10.51 6.53 -2.78
N ILE A 79 10.65 5.72 -3.83
CA ILE A 79 11.91 5.62 -4.58
C ILE A 79 12.26 6.95 -5.24
N TRP A 80 11.28 7.61 -5.86
CA TRP A 80 11.46 8.94 -6.47
C TRP A 80 11.89 10.01 -5.46
N ILE A 81 11.30 10.01 -4.26
CA ILE A 81 11.66 10.95 -3.18
C ILE A 81 13.11 10.71 -2.74
N ILE A 82 13.52 9.46 -2.52
CA ILE A 82 14.89 9.13 -2.11
C ILE A 82 15.91 9.60 -3.16
N THR A 83 15.64 9.38 -4.45
CA THR A 83 16.55 9.81 -5.52
C THR A 83 16.72 11.33 -5.57
N ILE A 84 15.67 12.10 -5.34
CA ILE A 84 15.74 13.57 -5.33
C ILE A 84 16.58 14.08 -4.15
N CYS A 85 16.41 13.48 -2.96
CA CYS A 85 17.18 13.85 -1.77
C CYS A 85 18.69 13.57 -1.91
N ILE A 86 19.06 12.46 -2.54
CA ILE A 86 20.48 12.13 -2.77
C ILE A 86 21.10 13.12 -3.76
N LEU A 87 20.40 13.43 -4.85
CA LEU A 87 20.91 14.35 -5.88
C LEU A 87 21.13 15.76 -5.31
N SER A 88 20.19 16.27 -4.49
CA SER A 88 20.35 17.59 -3.87
C SER A 88 21.53 17.63 -2.89
N ALA A 89 21.70 16.60 -2.06
CA ALA A 89 22.83 16.52 -1.13
C ALA A 89 24.18 16.54 -1.87
N VAL A 90 24.34 15.74 -2.92
CA VAL A 90 25.59 15.70 -3.71
C VAL A 90 25.91 17.06 -4.32
N THR A 91 24.91 17.75 -4.87
CA THR A 91 25.11 19.10 -5.45
C THR A 91 25.50 20.14 -4.41
N LEU A 92 24.91 20.11 -3.22
CA LEU A 92 25.26 21.03 -2.13
C LEU A 92 26.69 20.80 -1.62
N PHE A 93 27.09 19.53 -1.48
CA PHE A 93 28.45 19.18 -1.10
C PHE A 93 29.48 19.64 -2.14
N SER A 94 29.22 19.44 -3.44
CA SER A 94 30.18 19.86 -4.48
C SER A 94 30.34 21.37 -4.55
N VAL A 95 29.23 22.12 -4.46
CA VAL A 95 29.25 23.59 -4.46
C VAL A 95 29.94 24.12 -3.21
N GLY A 96 29.64 23.54 -2.03
CA GLY A 96 30.32 23.89 -0.78
C GLY A 96 31.84 23.68 -0.86
N MET A 97 32.28 22.55 -1.43
CA MET A 97 33.71 22.27 -1.63
C MET A 97 34.36 23.27 -2.60
N LEU A 98 33.69 23.62 -3.70
CA LEU A 98 34.18 24.63 -4.66
C LEU A 98 34.32 26.01 -4.02
N ILE A 99 33.32 26.45 -3.25
CA ILE A 99 33.35 27.74 -2.54
C ILE A 99 34.52 27.76 -1.54
N LEU A 100 34.68 26.71 -0.73
CA LEU A 100 35.80 26.58 0.22
C LEU A 100 37.16 26.61 -0.49
N PHE A 101 37.28 25.96 -1.65
CA PHE A 101 38.50 25.98 -2.45
C PHE A 101 38.83 27.37 -2.98
N LEU A 102 37.83 28.10 -3.51
CA LEU A 102 38.00 29.47 -4.01
C LEU A 102 38.36 30.44 -2.89
N LEU A 103 37.72 30.33 -1.72
CA LEU A 103 38.05 31.17 -0.55
C LEU A 103 39.48 30.92 -0.06
N ARG A 104 39.90 29.66 0.04
CA ARG A 104 41.28 29.30 0.41
C ARG A 104 42.31 29.87 -0.56
N ARG A 105 42.04 29.74 -1.87
CA ARG A 105 42.93 30.26 -2.92
C ARG A 105 43.09 31.78 -2.84
N ASN A 106 42.03 32.51 -2.49
CA ASN A 106 42.09 33.97 -2.36
C ASN A 106 42.93 34.41 -1.15
N GLN A 107 42.76 33.74 0.00
CA GLN A 107 43.56 34.03 1.20
C GLN A 107 45.06 33.76 0.98
N THR A 108 45.43 32.72 0.23
CA THR A 108 46.84 32.46 -0.11
C THR A 108 47.46 33.55 -0.97
N GLN A 109 46.68 34.15 -1.88
CA GLN A 109 47.17 35.26 -2.72
C GLN A 109 47.37 36.55 -1.92
N GLU A 110 46.51 36.82 -0.93
CA GLU A 110 46.63 37.98 -0.06
C GLU A 110 47.82 37.85 0.91
N ASN A 111 48.07 36.65 1.43
CA ASN A 111 49.20 36.37 2.34
C ASN A 111 50.58 36.31 1.63
N SER A 112 50.62 36.35 0.30
CA SER A 112 51.87 36.28 -0.49
C SER A 112 52.31 37.64 -1.06
N LYS A 113 51.67 38.74 -0.64
CA LYS A 113 51.98 40.12 -1.07
C LYS A 113 52.39 40.96 0.13
#